data_AF-A0A5B2Z1Z8-F1
#
_entry.id   AF-A0A5B2Z1Z8-F1
#
_cell.length_a   1.000
_cell.length_b   1.000
_cell.length_c   1.000
_cell.angle_alpha   90.00
_cell.angle_beta   90.00
_cell.angle_gamma   90.00
#
_symmetry.space_group_name_H-M   'P 1'
#
loop_
_entity.id
_entity.type
_entity.pdbx_description
1 polymer ?
#
loop_
_entity_poly.entity_id
_entity_poly.type
_entity_poly.pdbx_seq_one_letter_code
_entity_poly.pdbx_strand_id
1 'polypeptide(L)' 'MVEDTHVDSPSGLEVTKKTRLEKPDQKIVLVTAMQMENLSKECSKTAGIKDNDTLKMPFRLSRLVSAFRDH' A
#
# COMPACT_ATOMS: atom_id res chain seq x y z
N MET A 1 5.11 6.51 3.69
CA MET A 1 4.66 5.55 4.72
C MET A 1 4.66 4.16 4.10
N VAL A 2 5.01 3.14 4.87
CA VAL A 2 4.93 1.73 4.42
C VAL A 2 3.90 1.03 5.29
N GLU A 3 2.91 0.39 4.69
CA GLU A 3 1.82 -0.29 5.41
C GLU A 3 1.73 -1.75 5.00
N ASP A 4 1.67 -2.66 5.96
CA ASP A 4 1.51 -4.10 5.71
C ASP A 4 0.03 -4.50 5.84
N THR A 5 -0.52 -5.12 4.80
CA THR A 5 -1.93 -5.55 4.79
C THR A 5 -2.25 -6.67 5.76
N HIS A 6 -1.24 -7.38 6.27
CA HIS A 6 -1.42 -8.52 7.17
C HIS A 6 -1.33 -8.17 8.66
N VAL A 7 -1.22 -6.89 9.02
CA VAL A 7 -1.27 -6.47 10.43
C VAL A 7 -2.69 -6.70 10.97
N ASP A 8 -2.80 -7.41 12.08
CA ASP A 8 -4.06 -7.60 12.79
C ASP A 8 -4.46 -6.32 13.53
N SER A 9 -5.69 -5.87 13.24
CA SER A 9 -6.50 -4.79 13.83
C SER A 9 -5.78 -3.56 14.46
N PRO A 10 -5.90 -2.35 13.85
CA PRO A 10 -6.57 -2.09 12.58
C PRO A 10 -5.79 -2.73 11.44
N SER A 11 -6.51 -3.25 10.44
CA SER A 11 -5.85 -3.78 9.25
C SER A 11 -5.01 -2.67 8.59
N GLY A 12 -3.87 -3.01 7.99
CA GLY A 12 -3.05 -2.01 7.29
C GLY A 12 -3.84 -1.26 6.21
N LEU A 13 -4.88 -1.88 5.65
CA LEU A 13 -5.79 -1.23 4.71
C LEU A 13 -6.68 -0.17 5.38
N GLU A 14 -7.17 -0.39 6.59
CA GLU A 14 -7.95 0.60 7.35
C GLU A 14 -7.08 1.80 7.74
N VAL A 15 -5.85 1.55 8.19
CA VAL A 15 -4.86 2.60 8.48
C VAL A 15 -4.57 3.43 7.23
N THR A 16 -4.41 2.76 6.09
CA THR A 16 -4.18 3.41 4.79
C THR A 16 -5.34 4.32 4.39
N LYS A 17 -6.59 3.83 4.51
CA LYS A 17 -7.79 4.63 4.22
C LYS A 17 -7.87 5.88 5.10
N LYS A 18 -7.66 5.72 6.42
CA LYS A 18 -7.71 6.84 7.36
C LYS A 18 -6.61 7.86 7.09
N THR A 19 -5.39 7.39 6.85
CA THR A 19 -4.26 8.27 6.51
C THR A 19 -4.52 9.05 5.23
N ARG A 20 -5.14 8.43 4.22
CA ARG A 20 -5.47 9.11 2.96
C ARG A 20 -6.52 10.22 3.15
N LEU A 21 -7.48 10.02 4.04
CA LEU A 21 -8.47 11.05 4.39
C LEU A 21 -7.83 12.23 5.12
N GLU A 22 -6.89 11.97 6.04
CA GLU A 22 -6.22 13.01 6.83
C GLU A 22 -5.09 13.71 6.07
N LYS A 23 -4.39 12.98 5.18
CA LYS A 23 -3.19 13.41 4.47
C LYS A 23 -3.23 12.92 3.02
N PRO A 24 -4.02 13.58 2.14
CA PRO A 24 -4.21 13.14 0.75
C PRO A 24 -2.91 13.07 -0.06
N ASP A 25 -1.94 13.93 0.24
CA ASP A 25 -0.66 14.00 -0.47
C ASP A 25 0.40 13.03 0.09
N GLN A 26 0.12 12.37 1.22
CA GLN A 26 1.06 11.41 1.79
C GLN A 26 1.17 10.20 0.86
N LYS A 27 2.40 9.95 0.37
CA LYS A 27 2.73 8.71 -0.35
C LYS A 27 2.67 7.52 0.61
N ILE A 28 1.89 6.50 0.24
CA ILE A 28 1.70 5.26 0.97
C ILE A 28 2.14 4.13 0.04
N VAL A 29 3.10 3.32 0.49
CA VAL A 29 3.54 2.09 -0.17
C VAL A 29 2.92 0.92 0.58
N LEU A 30 2.10 0.13 -0.09
CA LEU A 30 1.39 -0.99 0.50
C LEU A 30 2.19 -2.27 0.29
N VAL A 31 2.34 -3.07 1.33
CA VAL A 31 3.04 -4.35 1.29
C VAL A 31 2.04 -5.46 1.58
N THR A 32 2.03 -6.50 0.75
CA THR A 32 1.01 -7.57 0.86
C THR A 32 1.55 -8.94 0.44
N ALA A 33 1.02 -10.02 1.00
CA ALA A 33 1.21 -11.37 0.48
C ALA A 33 0.04 -11.83 -0.44
N MET A 34 -1.04 -11.05 -0.52
CA MET A 34 -2.21 -11.39 -1.34
C MET A 34 -1.94 -11.21 -2.84
N GLN A 35 -2.75 -11.88 -3.67
CA GLN A 35 -2.73 -11.61 -5.12
C GLN A 35 -3.23 -10.19 -5.40
N MET A 36 -2.57 -9.47 -6.31
CA MET A 36 -2.88 -8.08 -6.63
C MET A 36 -4.31 -7.90 -7.15
N GLU A 37 -4.91 -8.91 -7.79
CA GLU A 37 -6.31 -8.85 -8.24
C GLU A 37 -7.30 -8.72 -7.06
N ASN A 38 -7.00 -9.37 -5.94
CA ASN A 38 -7.81 -9.30 -4.72
C ASN A 38 -7.61 -7.96 -4.03
N LEU A 39 -6.37 -7.48 -4.00
CA LEU A 39 -6.03 -6.16 -3.46
C LEU A 39 -6.64 -5.02 -4.27
N SER A 40 -6.55 -5.09 -5.60
CA SER A 40 -7.02 -4.06 -6.52
C SER A 40 -8.51 -3.83 -6.37
N LYS A 41 -9.31 -4.88 -6.15
CA LYS A 41 -10.76 -4.75 -5.90
C LYS A 41 -11.07 -3.96 -4.62
N GLU A 42 -10.25 -4.08 -3.58
CA GLU A 42 -10.43 -3.35 -2.33
C GLU A 42 -9.77 -1.96 -2.33
N CYS A 43 -8.53 -1.86 -2.82
CA CYS A 43 -7.69 -0.67 -2.79
C CYS A 43 -8.08 0.36 -3.86
N SER A 44 -8.43 -0.08 -5.08
CA SER A 44 -8.81 0.83 -6.17
C SER A 44 -10.09 1.61 -5.85
N LYS A 45 -10.95 1.07 -4.98
CA LYS A 45 -12.19 1.73 -4.57
C LYS A 45 -12.01 2.75 -3.44
N THR A 46 -10.91 2.71 -2.68
CA THR A 46 -10.89 3.39 -1.38
C THR A 46 -9.63 4.16 -1.03
N ALA A 47 -8.48 3.89 -1.67
CA ALA A 47 -7.20 4.43 -1.19
C ALA A 47 -6.36 5.18 -2.24
N GLY A 48 -6.73 5.13 -3.52
CA GLY A 48 -5.97 5.81 -4.58
C GLY A 48 -4.52 5.32 -4.71
N ILE A 49 -4.26 4.08 -4.28
CA ILE A 49 -2.95 3.43 -4.35
C ILE A 49 -2.75 2.94 -5.78
N LYS A 50 -1.61 3.27 -6.38
CA LYS A 50 -1.23 2.80 -7.72
C LYS A 50 -0.55 1.43 -7.60
N ASP A 51 -0.57 0.65 -8.68
CA ASP A 51 0.12 -0.64 -8.72
C ASP A 51 1.62 -0.52 -8.39
N ASN A 52 2.27 0.57 -8.83
CA ASN A 52 3.68 0.84 -8.53
C ASN A 52 3.95 1.17 -7.06
N ASP A 53 2.92 1.56 -6.31
CA ASP A 53 2.98 1.80 -4.87
C ASP A 53 2.63 0.53 -4.07
N THR A 54 2.49 -0.63 -4.73
CA THR A 54 2.20 -1.91 -4.07
C THR A 54 3.37 -2.90 -4.24
N LEU A 55 3.81 -3.49 -3.13
CA LEU A 55 4.86 -4.48 -3.07
C LEU A 55 4.31 -5.83 -2.63
N LYS A 56 4.35 -6.81 -3.53
CA LYS A 56 3.99 -8.19 -3.22
C LYS A 56 5.17 -8.91 -2.57
N MET A 57 4.93 -9.54 -1.42
CA MET A 57 5.91 -10.39 -0.76
C MET A 57 6.08 -11.74 -1.48
N PRO A 58 7.31 -12.29 -1.54
CA PRO A 58 8.56 -11.64 -1.17
C PRO A 58 9.01 -10.61 -2.24
N PHE A 59 9.63 -9.52 -1.83
CA PHE A 59 10.20 -8.50 -2.72
C PHE A 59 11.66 -8.18 -2.35
N ARG A 60 12.40 -7.61 -3.31
CA ARG A 60 13.77 -7.11 -3.07
C ARG A 60 13.73 -5.74 -2.41
N LEU A 61 14.63 -5.46 -1.46
CA LEU A 61 14.77 -4.12 -0.85
C LEU A 61 14.96 -3.00 -1.89
N SER A 62 15.63 -3.29 -3.01
CA SER A 62 15.76 -2.32 -4.11
C SER A 62 14.41 -1.88 -4.68
N ARG A 63 13.40 -2.76 -4.71
CA ARG A 63 12.03 -2.41 -5.13
C ARG A 63 11.35 -1.47 -4.14
N LEU A 64 11.58 -1.64 -2.83
CA LEU A 64 11.09 -0.71 -1.81
C LEU A 64 11.70 0.68 -2.01
N VAL A 65 13.02 0.75 -2.22
CA VAL A 65 13.71 2.03 -2.49
C VAL A 65 13.19 2.70 -3.76
N SER A 66 12.96 1.93 -4.83
CA SER A 66 12.38 2.46 -6.07
C SER A 66 10.98 3.04 -5.85
N ALA A 67 10.12 2.37 -5.07
CA ALA A 67 8.79 2.88 -4.75
C ALA A 67 8.81 4.24 -4.05
N PHE A 68 9.91 4.62 -3.37
CA PHE A 68 10.05 5.96 -2.76
C PHE A 68 10.80 6.98 -3.62
N ARG A 69 11.41 6.58 -4.73
CA ARG A 69 12.25 7.46 -5.57
C ARG A 69 11.50 8.20 -6.67
N ASP A 70 10.32 7.73 -7.07
CA ASP A 70 9.49 8.45 -8.05
C ASP A 70 8.92 9.73 -7.42
N HIS A 71 9.65 10.83 -7.63
CA HIS A 71 9.32 12.23 -7.36
C HIS A 71 9.15 12.97 -8.69
#